data_AF-A0AAW1R6M2-F1
#
_entry.id   AF-A0AAW1R6M2-F1
#
_cell.length_a   1.000
_cell.length_b   1.000
_cell.length_c   1.000
_cell.angle_alpha   90.00
_cell.angle_beta   90.00
_cell.angle_gamma   90.00
#
_symmetry.space_group_name_H-M   'P 1'
#
loop_
_entity.id
_entity.type
_entity.pdbx_description
1 polymer ?
#
loop_
_entity_poly.entity_id
_entity_poly.type
_entity_poly.pdbx_seq_one_letter_code
_entity_poly.pdbx_strand_id
1 'polypeptide(L)'
;MKKALPANAKIAKDAKETVQECVSEFISFITSEASDKCQREKRKTINGDDLIWAMSTLGFEEYVEPLKSYLHKYREGEKASLAKQAGEASSGAKKVIHTHLGWHPRQQ
;
A
#
# COMPACT_ATOMS: atom_id res chain seq x y z
N MET A 1 2.74 14.26 -16.15
CA MET A 1 2.26 15.31 -17.07
C MET A 1 2.73 15.13 -18.52
N LYS A 2 4.03 15.09 -18.85
CA LYS A 2 4.50 15.07 -20.27
C LYS A 2 4.00 13.87 -21.10
N LYS A 3 3.82 12.70 -20.50
CA LYS A 3 3.28 11.50 -21.17
C LYS A 3 1.84 11.66 -21.67
N ALA A 4 1.08 12.60 -21.11
CA ALA A 4 -0.29 12.91 -21.54
C ALA A 4 -0.34 13.97 -22.65
N LEU A 5 0.81 14.46 -23.13
CA LEU A 5 0.91 15.48 -24.16
C LEU A 5 1.59 14.93 -25.42
N PRO A 6 1.40 15.57 -26.59
CA PRO A 6 2.16 15.25 -27.81
C PRO A 6 3.67 15.27 -27.57
N ALA A 7 4.42 14.43 -28.29
CA ALA A 7 5.85 14.21 -28.05
C ALA A 7 6.71 15.49 -28.07
N ASN A 8 6.34 16.47 -28.89
CA ASN A 8 7.02 17.75 -29.07
C ASN A 8 6.45 18.88 -28.19
N ALA A 9 5.45 18.61 -27.35
CA ALA A 9 4.84 19.62 -26.49
C ALA A 9 5.86 20.14 -25.45
N LYS A 10 5.90 21.47 -25.32
CA LYS A 10 6.64 22.18 -24.28
C LYS A 10 5.68 22.57 -23.17
N ILE A 11 6.15 22.49 -21.92
CA ILE A 11 5.38 22.89 -20.75
C ILE A 11 6.17 24.01 -20.08
N ALA A 12 5.53 25.16 -19.89
CA ALA A 12 6.10 26.28 -19.16
C ALA A 12 6.51 25.86 -17.74
N LYS A 13 7.52 26.53 -17.17
CA LYS A 13 7.98 26.24 -15.81
C LYS A 13 6.85 26.47 -14.80
N ASP A 14 6.22 27.63 -14.87
CA ASP A 14 5.15 28.04 -13.97
C ASP A 14 3.97 27.08 -14.02
N ALA A 15 3.59 26.60 -15.21
CA ALA A 15 2.54 25.59 -15.34
C ALA A 15 2.88 24.26 -14.64
N LYS A 16 4.17 23.87 -14.58
CA LYS A 16 4.57 22.68 -13.80
C LYS A 16 4.46 22.93 -12.31
N GLU A 17 4.85 24.11 -11.85
CA GLU A 17 4.79 24.49 -10.43
C GLU A 17 3.34 24.55 -9.95
N THR A 18 2.46 25.21 -10.70
CA THR A 18 1.02 25.24 -10.40
C THR A 18 0.42 23.84 -10.33
N VAL A 19 0.74 22.95 -11.28
CA VAL A 19 0.22 21.57 -11.23
C VAL A 19 0.77 20.80 -10.02
N GLN A 20 2.01 21.06 -9.57
CA GLN A 20 2.53 20.44 -8.35
C GLN A 20 1.78 20.92 -7.10
N GLU A 21 1.48 22.21 -7.01
CA GLU A 21 0.65 22.79 -5.94
C GLU A 21 -0.75 22.17 -5.96
N CYS A 22 -1.40 22.13 -7.12
CA CYS A 22 -2.71 21.51 -7.28
C CYS A 22 -2.72 20.02 -6.88
N VAL A 23 -1.67 19.27 -7.21
CA VAL A 23 -1.58 17.85 -6.82
C VAL A 23 -1.41 17.70 -5.31
N SER A 24 -0.68 18.61 -4.66
CA SER A 24 -0.54 18.60 -3.20
C SER A 24 -1.86 18.89 -2.49
N GLU A 25 -2.63 19.85 -3.02
CA GLU A 25 -3.97 20.14 -2.54
C GLU A 25 -4.94 18.98 -2.82
N PHE A 26 -4.88 18.37 -4.00
CA PHE A 26 -5.69 17.20 -4.35
C PHE A 26 -5.47 16.04 -3.36
N ILE A 27 -4.21 15.73 -3.01
CA ILE A 27 -3.91 14.68 -2.02
C ILE A 27 -4.54 15.04 -0.68
N SER A 28 -4.40 16.30 -0.24
CA SER A 28 -4.96 16.78 1.01
C SER A 28 -6.48 16.68 1.01
N PHE A 29 -7.13 17.10 -0.07
CA PHE A 29 -8.57 17.11 -0.24
C PHE A 29 -9.19 15.71 -0.18
N ILE A 30 -8.66 14.76 -0.96
CA ILE A 30 -9.14 13.36 -0.93
C ILE A 30 -8.91 12.75 0.46
N THR A 31 -7.74 13.00 1.05
CA THR A 31 -7.38 12.42 2.36
C THR A 31 -8.24 12.99 3.48
N SER A 32 -8.63 14.27 3.43
CA SER A 32 -9.57 14.85 4.39
C SER A 32 -10.93 14.17 4.35
N GLU A 33 -11.51 13.95 3.17
CA GLU A 33 -12.82 13.29 3.04
C GLU A 33 -12.77 11.83 3.51
N ALA A 34 -11.69 11.11 3.19
CA ALA A 34 -11.46 9.75 3.68
C ALA A 34 -11.26 9.71 5.21
N SER A 35 -10.55 10.71 5.77
CA SER A 35 -10.37 10.87 7.21
C SER A 35 -11.71 11.09 7.90
N ASP A 36 -12.56 11.95 7.38
CA ASP A 36 -13.87 12.23 7.96
C ASP A 36 -14.74 10.98 8.00
N LYS A 37 -14.77 10.17 6.93
CA LYS A 37 -15.43 8.86 6.95
C LYS A 37 -14.84 7.93 8.01
N CYS A 38 -13.51 7.79 8.04
CA CYS A 38 -12.82 6.94 9.01
C CYS A 38 -13.19 7.31 10.45
N GLN A 39 -13.21 8.61 10.75
CA GLN A 39 -13.57 9.15 12.06
C GLN A 39 -15.05 8.94 12.40
N ARG A 40 -15.98 9.14 11.45
CA ARG A 40 -17.41 8.83 11.63
C ARG A 40 -17.63 7.36 11.97
N GLU A 41 -16.81 6.46 11.42
CA GLU A 41 -16.80 5.03 11.72
C GLU A 41 -16.02 4.66 13.00
N LYS A 42 -15.60 5.64 13.80
CA LYS A 42 -14.83 5.47 15.06
C LYS A 42 -13.49 4.76 14.87
N ARG A 43 -12.89 4.85 13.69
CA ARG A 43 -11.55 4.32 13.39
C ARG A 43 -10.53 5.45 13.44
N LYS A 44 -9.29 5.11 13.83
CA LYS A 44 -8.13 6.03 13.85
C LYS A 44 -7.20 5.87 12.66
N THR A 45 -7.44 4.85 11.84
CA THR A 45 -6.56 4.47 10.72
C THR A 45 -7.39 4.42 9.45
N ILE A 46 -7.06 5.31 8.52
CA ILE A 46 -7.62 5.34 7.16
C ILE A 46 -7.11 4.11 6.42
N ASN A 47 -8.00 3.44 5.69
CA ASN A 47 -7.64 2.29 4.85
C ASN A 47 -7.92 2.57 3.36
N GLY A 48 -7.59 1.61 2.50
CA GLY A 48 -7.80 1.76 1.04
C GLY A 48 -9.27 1.88 0.63
N ASP A 49 -10.20 1.28 1.38
CA ASP A 49 -11.63 1.35 1.07
C ASP A 49 -12.19 2.75 1.39
N ASP A 50 -11.64 3.45 2.38
CA ASP A 50 -11.99 4.85 2.68
C ASP A 50 -11.60 5.80 1.55
N LEU A 51 -10.42 5.59 0.96
CA LEU A 51 -9.97 6.38 -0.19
C LEU A 51 -10.84 6.14 -1.42
N ILE A 52 -11.21 4.88 -1.69
CA ILE A 52 -12.09 4.54 -2.81
C ILE A 52 -13.48 5.17 -2.61
N TRP A 53 -14.00 5.17 -1.38
CA TRP A 53 -15.25 5.86 -1.06
C TRP A 53 -15.13 7.37 -1.28
N ALA A 54 -14.07 8.00 -0.79
CA ALA A 54 -13.86 9.44 -0.96
C ALA A 54 -13.79 9.86 -2.43
N MET A 55 -13.12 9.07 -3.28
CA MET A 55 -13.10 9.30 -4.73
C MET A 55 -14.51 9.30 -5.34
N SER A 56 -15.37 8.36 -4.93
CA SER A 56 -16.76 8.34 -5.40
C SER A 56 -17.57 9.53 -4.88
N THR A 57 -17.43 9.89 -3.60
CA THR A 57 -18.19 10.99 -2.98
C THR A 57 -17.83 12.34 -3.59
N LEU A 58 -16.57 12.53 -3.98
CA LEU A 58 -16.06 13.79 -4.52
C LEU A 58 -16.21 13.91 -6.05
N GLY A 59 -16.84 12.94 -6.72
CA GLY A 59 -17.10 12.98 -8.17
C GLY A 59 -15.91 12.54 -9.05
N PHE A 60 -15.02 11.69 -8.52
CA PHE A 60 -13.90 11.10 -9.24
C PHE A 60 -14.16 9.62 -9.59
N GLU A 61 -15.37 9.31 -10.06
CA GLU A 61 -15.83 7.93 -10.29
C GLU A 61 -14.96 7.15 -11.29
N GLU A 62 -14.37 7.82 -12.27
CA GLU A 62 -13.47 7.20 -13.26
C GLU A 62 -12.23 6.55 -12.61
N TYR A 63 -11.86 6.96 -11.40
CA TYR A 63 -10.74 6.39 -10.64
C TYR A 63 -11.13 5.17 -9.79
N VAL A 64 -12.42 4.94 -9.53
CA VAL A 64 -12.89 3.93 -8.57
C VAL A 64 -12.51 2.52 -8.99
N GLU A 65 -12.83 2.10 -10.21
CA GLU A 65 -12.55 0.74 -10.68
C GLU A 65 -11.04 0.43 -10.81
N PRO A 66 -10.21 1.33 -11.38
CA PRO A 66 -8.76 1.17 -11.35
C PRO A 66 -8.19 1.02 -9.92
N LEU A 67 -8.66 1.82 -8.97
CA LEU A 67 -8.20 1.77 -7.58
C LEU A 67 -8.64 0.49 -6.87
N LYS A 68 -9.86 -0.01 -7.10
CA LYS A 68 -10.30 -1.31 -6.59
C LYS A 68 -9.42 -2.45 -7.10
N SER A 69 -9.13 -2.46 -8.41
CA SER A 69 -8.24 -3.48 -8.99
C SER A 69 -6.84 -3.40 -8.41
N TYR A 70 -6.30 -2.19 -8.23
CA TYR A 70 -5.01 -1.99 -7.58
C TYR A 70 -5.00 -2.49 -6.13
N LEU A 71 -6.00 -2.12 -5.32
CA LEU A 71 -6.12 -2.53 -3.92
C LEU A 71 -6.21 -4.06 -3.78
N HIS A 72 -6.94 -4.72 -4.68
CA HIS A 72 -7.02 -6.17 -4.73
C HIS A 72 -5.64 -6.81 -4.94
N LYS A 73 -4.93 -6.40 -6.00
CA LYS A 73 -3.59 -6.91 -6.33
C LYS A 73 -2.57 -6.60 -5.22
N TYR A 74 -2.66 -5.43 -4.61
CA TYR A 74 -1.81 -5.05 -3.48
C TYR A 74 -1.99 -6.03 -2.30
N ARG A 75 -3.24 -6.33 -1.93
CA ARG A 75 -3.57 -7.28 -0.86
C ARG A 75 -3.10 -8.71 -1.18
N GLU A 76 -3.15 -9.13 -2.44
CA GLU A 76 -2.59 -10.43 -2.88
C GLU A 76 -1.06 -10.46 -2.76
N GLY A 77 -0.39 -9.38 -3.19
CA GLY A 77 1.06 -9.23 -3.07
C GLY A 77 1.55 -9.27 -1.63
N GLU A 78 0.88 -8.55 -0.72
CA GLU A 78 1.22 -8.55 0.71
C GLU A 78 1.12 -9.95 1.34
N LYS A 79 0.06 -10.70 0.98
CA LYS A 79 -0.11 -12.09 1.42
C LYS A 79 1.02 -12.99 0.93
N ALA A 80 1.47 -12.81 -0.32
CA ALA A 80 2.57 -13.57 -0.88
C ALA A 80 3.91 -13.24 -0.20
N SER A 81 4.18 -11.96 0.12
CA SER A 81 5.38 -11.57 0.87
C SER A 81 5.40 -12.12 2.30
N LEU A 82 4.26 -12.09 2.99
CA LEU A 82 4.11 -12.65 4.34
C LEU A 82 4.30 -14.17 4.35
N ALA A 83 3.75 -14.88 3.36
CA ALA A 83 3.94 -16.33 3.21
C ALA A 83 5.41 -16.71 2.95
N LYS A 84 6.14 -15.87 2.21
CA LYS A 84 7.57 -16.07 1.92
C LYS A 84 8.42 -15.91 3.19
N GLN A 85 8.14 -14.88 4.00
CA GLN A 85 8.81 -14.65 5.29
C GLN A 85 8.50 -15.78 6.30
N ALA A 86 7.27 -16.28 6.34
CA ALA A 86 6.91 -17.42 7.20
C ALA A 86 7.59 -18.73 6.78
N GLY A 87 7.79 -18.95 5.47
CA GLY A 87 8.53 -20.09 4.93
C GLY A 87 10.02 -20.08 5.29
N GLU A 88 10.65 -18.90 5.26
CA GLU A 88 12.06 -18.72 5.65
C GLU A 88 12.28 -18.94 7.15
N ALA A 89 11.35 -18.47 8.00
CA ALA A 89 11.39 -18.72 9.45
C ALA A 89 11.25 -20.22 9.80
N SER A 90 10.49 -20.98 9.01
CA SER A 90 10.33 -22.44 9.21
C SER A 90 11.55 -23.25 8.76
N SER A 91 12.28 -22.78 7.74
CA SER A 91 13.49 -23.44 7.22
C SER A 91 14.70 -23.30 8.16
N GLY A 92 14.81 -22.18 8.88
CA GLY A 92 15.87 -21.94 9.88
C GLY A 92 15.80 -22.87 11.10
N ALA A 93 14.62 -23.37 11.46
CA ALA A 93 14.43 -24.26 12.61
C ALA A 93 14.85 -25.72 12.33
N LYS A 94 14.95 -26.15 11.06
CA LYS A 94 15.30 -27.54 10.72
C LYS A 94 16.81 -27.84 10.72
N LYS A 95 17.68 -26.82 10.77
CA LYS A 95 19.14 -27.03 10.78
C LYS A 95 19.72 -27.26 12.20
N VAL A 96 18.96 -26.95 13.26
CA VAL A 96 19.42 -27.09 14.66
C VAL A 96 19.08 -28.48 15.24
N ILE A 97 18.17 -29.25 14.62
CA ILE A 97 17.68 -30.51 15.19
C ILE A 97 18.34 -31.79 14.60
N HIS A 98 19.37 -31.68 13.75
CA HIS A 98 20.07 -32.86 13.20
C HIS A 98 21.60 -32.83 13.41
N THR A 99 22.07 -32.40 14.58
CA THR A 99 23.40 -32.79 15.05
C THR A 99 23.39 -33.06 16.55
N HIS A 100 23.63 -34.33 16.89
CA HIS A 100 23.96 -34.89 18.20
C HIS A 100 22.84 -35.12 19.23
N LEU A 101 22.12 -36.23 19.06
CA LEU A 101 21.85 -37.12 20.21
C LEU A 101 22.95 -38.17 20.26
N GLY A 102 23.77 -38.14 21.30
CA GLY A 102 24.75 -39.19 21.54
C GLY A 102 25.78 -38.92 22.63
N TRP A 103 25.37 -38.59 23.88
CA TRP A 103 26.11 -39.05 25.06
C TRP A 103 25.32 -38.92 26.38
N HIS A 104 25.55 -39.89 27.27
CA HIS A 104 24.69 -40.34 28.38
C HIS A 104 24.94 -39.61 29.72
N PRO A 105 23.98 -39.61 30.66
CA PRO A 105 24.19 -39.13 32.02
C PRO A 105 24.80 -40.23 32.91
N ARG A 106 25.77 -39.89 33.75
CA ARG A 106 26.07 -40.65 34.97
C ARG A 106 26.58 -39.74 36.08
N GLN A 107 25.98 -39.95 37.25
CA GLN A 107 26.21 -39.27 38.51
C GLN A 107 27.66 -39.39 39.00
N GLN A 108 28.16 -38.32 39.62
CA GLN A 108 28.78 -38.36 40.94
C GLN A 108 28.55 -37.03 41.64
#